data_AF-A0A0N4TNW9-F1
#
_entry.id   AF-A0A0N4TNW9-F1
#
_cell.length_a   1.000
_cell.length_b   1.000
_cell.length_c   1.000
_cell.angle_alpha   90.00
_cell.angle_beta   90.00
_cell.angle_gamma   90.00
#
_symmetry.space_group_name_H-M   'P 1'
#
loop_
_entity.id
_entity.type
_entity.pdbx_description
1 polymer ?
#
loop_
_entity_poly.entity_id
_entity_poly.type
_entity_poly.pdbx_seq_one_letter_code
_entity_poly.pdbx_strand_id
1 'polypeptide(L)'
;MASDEELSSTDCGKLDIEKAHLGPPDRWLYCPPLGSIVAKHFLPFKTPLCKLYDEQIEKKLQFHPRDVFAYKFRGAEPGARIGLWIDLTKTNRYYNKKEVEKRNCIYKKIPMKGHGEAPTVAETEQFCRIVRGFLQANPKDIVAVHCTHGFNRTGFLIAAYLASAMDWAIDAAIYSFAQMRPNGIYKQFYLDELMQRYGDEDDRIEAPPRPAWENGPVDGDRISLDDVGSGQAISSNTDELIDEPKFMDGAVPSVKYVSDPITRTILQNKIRNMCNYKRDGFPGSQPVSMERDNLRFLAERKYMVSWKADGIRYMVLIDDNDSIYAFDRNNNVFKISCITFPHKKEFRHIQNTLLDCEMIIEKVKGESGDIIDVPRLLIYDIIKFEGQNVGECDFTTRLSCIREDLIQPRRDALRSGRIKRENEPISIRNKDFWELEAVPKLFDEKFTRNVGHEIDGLIFQSVNEPYRCGRCDTLLKWKPPSHNSIDFQLRIRRISKPGELPEHIGFLFVQNQSEPMAQMKATKKLLPYDNKIIECTFKDGKWEFMRERTDKSLPNSSKTAKAVYNSIIHPIDKNSLIAFVEKICIQKTKKRPAPQSANDVVQKIART
;
A
#
# COMPACT_ATOMS: atom_id res chain seq x y z
N MET A 1 -39.90 -5.72 -58.01
CA MET A 1 -39.32 -4.76 -57.04
C MET A 1 -38.56 -5.57 -56.02
N ALA A 2 -37.29 -5.19 -55.82
CA ALA A 2 -36.33 -5.66 -54.82
C ALA A 2 -35.99 -7.16 -54.82
N SER A 3 -34.84 -7.43 -55.43
CA SER A 3 -34.07 -8.67 -55.47
C SER A 3 -33.41 -8.97 -54.13
N ASP A 4 -33.50 -10.24 -53.72
CA ASP A 4 -32.54 -10.90 -52.87
C ASP A 4 -31.16 -10.91 -53.57
N GLU A 5 -30.16 -10.26 -52.97
CA GLU A 5 -28.76 -10.44 -53.36
C GLU A 5 -28.01 -11.20 -52.26
N GLU A 6 -27.44 -12.32 -52.71
CA GLU A 6 -26.57 -13.24 -52.04
C GLU A 6 -25.45 -12.53 -51.25
N LEU A 7 -25.41 -12.70 -49.93
CA LEU A 7 -24.18 -12.45 -49.17
C LEU A 7 -23.17 -13.54 -49.54
N SER A 8 -22.29 -13.18 -50.47
CA SER A 8 -21.20 -14.00 -50.98
C SER A 8 -20.30 -14.49 -49.85
N SER A 9 -20.12 -15.81 -49.83
CA SER A 9 -19.16 -16.53 -49.01
C SER A 9 -17.76 -16.40 -49.61
N THR A 10 -17.03 -15.33 -49.31
CA THR A 10 -15.57 -15.29 -49.54
C THR A 10 -14.90 -14.29 -48.58
N ASP A 11 -13.77 -14.72 -48.01
CA ASP A 11 -12.70 -13.90 -47.41
C ASP A 11 -12.60 -13.67 -45.88
N CYS A 12 -13.21 -14.52 -45.04
CA CYS A 12 -12.99 -14.49 -43.57
C CYS A 12 -11.62 -15.12 -43.12
N GLY A 13 -10.58 -15.04 -43.95
CA GLY A 13 -9.31 -15.76 -43.70
C GLY A 13 -8.03 -15.13 -44.25
N LYS A 14 -8.10 -14.02 -44.98
CA LYS A 14 -6.91 -13.29 -45.42
C LYS A 14 -6.54 -12.21 -44.41
N LEU A 15 -5.25 -12.17 -44.08
CA LEU A 15 -4.66 -11.07 -43.32
C LEU A 15 -4.78 -9.82 -44.20
N ASP A 16 -5.35 -8.75 -43.65
CA ASP A 16 -5.45 -7.47 -44.35
C ASP A 16 -4.08 -6.77 -44.31
N ILE A 17 -3.23 -7.13 -45.28
CA ILE A 17 -1.83 -6.69 -45.38
C ILE A 17 -1.76 -5.17 -45.54
N GLU A 18 -2.68 -4.57 -46.29
CA GLU A 18 -2.73 -3.11 -46.51
C GLU A 18 -2.95 -2.36 -45.18
N LYS A 19 -3.79 -2.88 -44.29
CA LYS A 19 -4.00 -2.29 -42.96
C LYS A 19 -2.92 -2.63 -41.92
N ALA A 20 -1.97 -3.52 -42.23
CA ALA A 20 -0.82 -3.76 -41.36
C ALA A 20 0.16 -2.58 -41.38
N HIS A 21 0.15 -1.77 -42.44
CA HIS A 21 0.94 -0.53 -42.52
C HIS A 21 0.45 0.60 -41.61
N LEU A 22 -0.73 0.48 -40.99
CA LEU A 22 -1.27 1.47 -40.05
C LEU A 22 -0.59 1.47 -38.67
N GLY A 23 0.50 0.73 -38.48
CA GLY A 23 1.15 0.64 -37.19
C GLY A 23 0.49 -0.31 -36.19
N PRO A 24 1.20 -0.66 -35.10
CA PRO A 24 0.62 -1.41 -34.00
C PRO A 24 -0.63 -0.71 -33.44
N PRO A 25 -1.55 -1.43 -32.78
CA PRO A 25 -2.69 -0.79 -32.15
C PRO A 25 -2.27 0.27 -31.14
N ASP A 26 -3.07 1.33 -31.00
CA ASP A 26 -2.80 2.38 -30.01
C ASP A 26 -2.55 1.80 -28.62
N ARG A 27 -1.48 2.27 -27.97
CA ARG A 27 -1.13 1.90 -26.58
C ARG A 27 -0.87 0.41 -26.39
N TRP A 28 -0.50 -0.30 -27.46
CA TRP A 28 -0.24 -1.74 -27.44
C TRP A 28 1.19 -2.11 -27.03
N LEU A 29 2.18 -1.26 -27.34
CA LEU A 29 3.60 -1.56 -27.16
C LEU A 29 3.93 -1.94 -25.70
N TYR A 30 3.59 -1.05 -24.76
CA TYR A 30 3.88 -1.23 -23.33
C TYR A 30 2.80 -2.03 -22.59
N CYS A 31 1.72 -2.42 -23.27
CA CYS A 31 0.71 -3.30 -22.70
C CYS A 31 1.34 -4.66 -22.36
N PRO A 32 1.20 -5.17 -21.12
CA PRO A 32 1.72 -6.49 -20.74
C PRO A 32 1.16 -7.60 -21.64
N PRO A 33 1.99 -8.52 -22.13
CA PRO A 33 1.59 -9.48 -23.16
C PRO A 33 0.55 -10.50 -22.66
N LEU A 34 0.77 -11.10 -21.49
CA LEU A 34 -0.03 -12.22 -20.95
C LEU A 34 -0.44 -11.97 -19.50
N GLY A 35 -1.62 -12.46 -19.11
CA GLY A 35 -1.98 -12.70 -17.70
C GLY A 35 -1.66 -14.14 -17.29
N SER A 36 -2.08 -14.51 -16.10
CA SER A 36 -2.04 -15.89 -15.58
C SER A 36 -3.38 -16.60 -15.78
N ILE A 37 -3.44 -17.90 -15.49
CA ILE A 37 -4.65 -18.71 -15.67
C ILE A 37 -5.73 -18.31 -14.66
N VAL A 38 -6.87 -17.82 -15.16
CA VAL A 38 -8.07 -17.49 -14.37
C VAL A 38 -8.96 -18.73 -14.30
N ALA A 39 -9.41 -19.07 -13.09
CA ALA A 39 -10.34 -20.17 -12.83
C ALA A 39 -9.96 -21.48 -13.54
N LYS A 40 -8.66 -21.82 -13.56
CA LYS A 40 -8.05 -23.01 -14.21
C LYS A 40 -8.16 -23.11 -15.73
N HIS A 41 -9.04 -22.34 -16.38
CA HIS A 41 -9.35 -22.51 -17.81
C HIS A 41 -9.03 -21.31 -18.68
N PHE A 42 -8.97 -20.08 -18.16
CA PHE A 42 -8.87 -18.90 -19.02
C PHE A 42 -7.47 -18.28 -19.00
N LEU A 43 -6.90 -18.05 -20.18
CA LEU A 43 -5.68 -17.28 -20.35
C LEU A 43 -6.00 -15.93 -21.00
N PRO A 44 -6.02 -14.81 -20.27
CA PRO A 44 -6.17 -13.49 -20.84
C PRO A 44 -4.85 -12.94 -21.36
N PHE A 45 -4.84 -12.32 -22.53
CA PHE A 45 -3.63 -11.77 -23.15
C PHE A 45 -3.97 -10.62 -24.10
N LYS A 46 -2.96 -9.80 -24.48
CA LYS A 46 -3.14 -8.76 -25.50
C LYS A 46 -3.16 -9.39 -26.90
N THR A 47 -3.70 -8.70 -27.91
CA THR A 47 -3.66 -9.25 -29.28
C THR A 47 -2.20 -9.44 -29.71
N PRO A 48 -1.76 -10.62 -30.18
CA PRO A 48 -0.45 -10.74 -30.78
C PRO A 48 -0.44 -10.07 -32.15
N LEU A 49 0.75 -9.77 -32.67
CA LEU A 49 0.95 -9.21 -34.00
C LEU A 49 1.77 -10.19 -34.85
N CYS A 50 1.50 -10.25 -36.15
CA CYS A 50 2.29 -11.03 -37.10
C CYS A 50 3.60 -10.30 -37.46
N LYS A 51 4.47 -10.99 -38.21
CA LYS A 51 5.81 -10.50 -38.57
C LYS A 51 5.82 -9.18 -39.36
N LEU A 52 4.69 -8.80 -39.97
CA LEU A 52 4.57 -7.53 -40.70
C LEU A 52 4.77 -6.30 -39.81
N TYR A 53 4.65 -6.45 -38.49
CA TYR A 53 4.86 -5.39 -37.52
C TYR A 53 6.28 -5.38 -36.94
N ASP A 54 7.13 -6.37 -37.26
CA ASP A 54 8.45 -6.54 -36.62
C ASP A 54 9.37 -5.35 -36.85
N GLU A 55 9.34 -4.76 -38.03
CA GLU A 55 10.14 -3.58 -38.38
C GLU A 55 9.67 -2.31 -37.66
N GLN A 56 8.43 -2.30 -37.17
CA GLN A 56 7.79 -1.17 -36.49
C GLN A 56 7.88 -1.28 -34.96
N ILE A 57 8.39 -2.40 -34.43
CA ILE A 57 8.37 -2.74 -33.01
C ILE A 57 9.76 -3.22 -32.59
N GLU A 58 10.31 -2.59 -31.55
CA GLU A 58 11.57 -3.05 -30.94
C GLU A 58 11.51 -4.54 -30.61
N LYS A 59 12.58 -5.28 -30.93
CA LYS A 59 12.67 -6.73 -30.79
C LYS A 59 12.24 -7.27 -29.41
N LYS A 60 12.50 -6.51 -28.34
CA LYS A 60 12.12 -6.86 -26.95
C LYS A 60 10.62 -6.74 -26.65
N LEU A 61 9.88 -5.97 -27.44
CA LEU A 61 8.44 -5.70 -27.28
C LEU A 61 7.57 -6.50 -28.28
N GLN A 62 8.21 -7.22 -29.21
CA GLN A 62 7.52 -8.08 -30.16
C GLN A 62 6.76 -9.20 -29.43
N PHE A 63 5.54 -9.45 -29.87
CA PHE A 63 4.66 -10.46 -29.27
C PHE A 63 3.78 -11.10 -30.35
N HIS A 64 4.03 -12.37 -30.64
CA HIS A 64 3.44 -13.13 -31.73
C HIS A 64 2.54 -14.26 -31.22
N PRO A 65 1.70 -14.86 -32.08
CA PRO A 65 0.87 -16.00 -31.69
C PRO A 65 1.68 -17.15 -31.09
N ARG A 66 2.90 -17.40 -31.60
CA ARG A 66 3.79 -18.46 -31.08
C ARG A 66 4.17 -18.26 -29.61
N ASP A 67 4.25 -17.01 -29.14
CA ASP A 67 4.70 -16.68 -27.80
C ASP A 67 3.61 -17.00 -26.76
N VAL A 68 2.34 -16.94 -27.18
CA VAL A 68 1.20 -17.38 -26.37
C VAL A 68 1.25 -18.89 -26.12
N PHE A 69 1.58 -19.69 -27.15
CA PHE A 69 1.72 -21.14 -27.01
C PHE A 69 2.99 -21.58 -26.27
N ALA A 70 4.03 -20.75 -26.27
CA ALA A 70 5.27 -21.02 -25.53
C ALA A 70 5.15 -20.70 -24.02
N TYR A 71 4.05 -20.07 -23.60
CA TYR A 71 3.83 -19.69 -22.21
C TYR A 71 3.65 -20.90 -21.30
N LYS A 72 4.33 -20.90 -20.15
CA LYS A 72 4.18 -21.96 -19.13
C LYS A 72 2.95 -21.68 -18.28
N PHE A 73 1.93 -22.55 -18.38
CA PHE A 73 0.64 -22.40 -17.68
C PHE A 73 0.76 -22.62 -16.16
N ARG A 74 1.23 -21.60 -15.42
CA ARG A 74 1.18 -21.61 -13.95
C ARG A 74 -0.30 -21.56 -13.50
N GLY A 75 -0.78 -22.62 -12.84
CA GLY A 75 -2.16 -22.73 -12.36
C GLY A 75 -3.13 -23.49 -13.27
N ALA A 76 -2.68 -24.03 -14.41
CA ALA A 76 -3.48 -24.95 -15.21
C ALA A 76 -3.39 -26.39 -14.69
N GLU A 77 -4.32 -27.24 -15.12
CA GLU A 77 -4.23 -28.68 -14.82
C GLU A 77 -3.02 -29.34 -15.51
N PRO A 78 -2.41 -30.37 -14.90
CA PRO A 78 -1.33 -31.11 -15.52
C PRO A 78 -1.74 -31.67 -16.90
N GLY A 79 -0.94 -31.36 -17.92
CA GLY A 79 -1.21 -31.78 -19.31
C GLY A 79 -2.16 -30.87 -20.10
N ALA A 80 -2.66 -29.79 -19.49
CA ALA A 80 -3.50 -28.81 -20.18
C ALA A 80 -2.75 -28.14 -21.35
N ARG A 81 -3.46 -27.95 -22.46
CA ARG A 81 -2.99 -27.18 -23.63
C ARG A 81 -3.99 -26.08 -23.98
N ILE A 82 -3.55 -25.09 -24.76
CA ILE A 82 -4.48 -24.13 -25.36
C ILE A 82 -5.23 -24.83 -26.49
N GLY A 83 -6.48 -25.22 -26.23
CA GLY A 83 -7.33 -25.89 -27.22
C GLY A 83 -8.37 -24.97 -27.87
N LEU A 84 -8.65 -23.80 -27.28
CA LEU A 84 -9.56 -22.79 -27.83
C LEU A 84 -8.94 -21.40 -27.76
N TRP A 85 -9.02 -20.66 -28.85
CA TRP A 85 -8.56 -19.28 -29.01
C TRP A 85 -9.72 -18.38 -29.41
N ILE A 86 -10.05 -17.41 -28.56
CA ILE A 86 -11.14 -16.45 -28.79
C ILE A 86 -10.56 -15.06 -29.04
N ASP A 87 -10.80 -14.56 -30.25
CA ASP A 87 -10.42 -13.22 -30.70
C ASP A 87 -11.63 -12.28 -30.69
N LEU A 88 -11.57 -11.27 -29.81
CA LEU A 88 -12.63 -10.28 -29.62
C LEU A 88 -12.45 -9.00 -30.46
N THR A 89 -11.41 -8.94 -31.30
CA THR A 89 -11.09 -7.76 -32.09
C THR A 89 -12.02 -7.65 -33.31
N LYS A 90 -12.40 -6.42 -33.68
CA LYS A 90 -13.24 -6.16 -34.86
C LYS A 90 -12.48 -6.30 -36.19
N THR A 91 -11.15 -6.25 -36.15
CA THR A 91 -10.28 -6.22 -37.34
C THR A 91 -9.59 -7.56 -37.58
N ASN A 92 -9.16 -7.82 -38.81
CA ASN A 92 -8.38 -9.01 -39.21
C ASN A 92 -6.92 -8.65 -39.56
N ARG A 93 -6.43 -7.47 -39.16
CA ARG A 93 -5.10 -6.96 -39.53
C ARG A 93 -3.94 -7.45 -38.65
N TYR A 94 -4.22 -8.07 -37.50
CA TYR A 94 -3.19 -8.30 -36.47
C TYR A 94 -2.35 -9.55 -36.73
N TYR A 95 -2.99 -10.70 -36.97
CA TYR A 95 -2.31 -11.96 -37.26
C TYR A 95 -3.24 -12.91 -38.01
N ASN A 96 -2.67 -13.95 -38.63
CA ASN A 96 -3.45 -14.91 -39.40
C ASN A 96 -3.95 -16.05 -38.50
N LYS A 97 -5.27 -16.32 -38.52
CA LYS A 97 -5.87 -17.44 -37.77
C LYS A 97 -5.23 -18.81 -38.07
N LYS A 98 -4.71 -19.00 -39.28
CA LYS A 98 -4.00 -20.23 -39.68
C LYS A 98 -2.77 -20.49 -38.81
N GLU A 99 -2.16 -19.48 -38.19
CA GLU A 99 -1.04 -19.67 -37.25
C GLU A 99 -1.49 -20.34 -35.95
N VAL A 100 -2.73 -20.08 -35.52
CA VAL A 100 -3.35 -20.70 -34.35
C VAL A 100 -3.82 -22.11 -34.69
N GLU A 101 -4.54 -22.26 -35.81
CA GLU A 101 -5.11 -23.54 -36.25
C GLU A 101 -4.04 -24.61 -36.50
N LYS A 102 -2.86 -24.21 -37.04
CA LYS A 102 -1.71 -25.11 -37.23
C LYS A 102 -1.18 -25.77 -35.95
N ARG A 103 -1.55 -25.25 -34.77
CA ARG A 103 -1.13 -25.77 -33.47
C ARG A 103 -2.22 -26.60 -32.79
N ASN A 104 -3.15 -27.16 -33.57
CA ASN A 104 -4.29 -27.94 -33.10
C ASN A 104 -5.17 -27.18 -32.09
N CYS A 105 -5.34 -25.88 -32.30
CA CYS A 105 -6.16 -25.00 -31.48
C CYS A 105 -7.34 -24.46 -32.30
N ILE A 106 -8.54 -24.56 -31.74
CA ILE A 106 -9.76 -24.07 -32.37
C ILE A 106 -9.77 -22.54 -32.31
N TYR A 107 -9.88 -21.86 -33.45
CA TYR A 107 -9.98 -20.41 -33.50
C TYR A 107 -11.45 -19.96 -33.64
N LYS A 108 -11.89 -19.03 -32.79
CA LYS A 108 -13.21 -18.38 -32.85
C LYS A 108 -13.05 -16.87 -32.77
N LYS A 109 -13.65 -16.15 -33.72
CA LYS A 109 -13.72 -14.69 -33.71
C LYS A 109 -15.10 -14.23 -33.28
N ILE A 110 -15.17 -13.34 -32.30
CA ILE A 110 -16.41 -12.69 -31.84
C ILE A 110 -16.17 -11.17 -31.92
N PRO A 111 -16.43 -10.55 -33.08
CA PRO A 111 -16.02 -9.17 -33.32
C PRO A 111 -16.84 -8.17 -32.50
N MET A 112 -16.24 -7.58 -31.47
CA MET A 112 -16.91 -6.59 -30.61
C MET A 112 -16.86 -5.18 -31.22
N LYS A 113 -17.97 -4.43 -31.20
CA LYS A 113 -18.00 -3.02 -31.65
C LYS A 113 -16.93 -2.17 -30.93
N GLY A 114 -16.36 -1.17 -31.61
CA GLY A 114 -15.43 -0.21 -30.98
C GLY A 114 -16.19 0.89 -30.21
N HIS A 115 -15.48 1.61 -29.33
CA HIS A 115 -15.92 2.85 -28.66
C HIS A 115 -16.89 2.70 -27.47
N GLY A 116 -16.33 2.67 -26.25
CA GLY A 116 -17.07 3.03 -25.04
C GLY A 116 -18.18 2.09 -24.55
N GLU A 117 -18.57 1.07 -25.31
CA GLU A 117 -19.65 0.15 -24.94
C GLU A 117 -19.13 -1.18 -24.35
N ALA A 118 -19.91 -1.76 -23.44
CA ALA A 118 -19.71 -3.10 -22.90
C ALA A 118 -20.31 -4.18 -23.84
N PRO A 119 -19.85 -5.44 -23.79
CA PRO A 119 -20.41 -6.52 -24.61
C PRO A 119 -21.91 -6.69 -24.34
N THR A 120 -22.71 -6.79 -25.39
CA THR A 120 -24.16 -6.99 -25.31
C THR A 120 -24.51 -8.35 -24.68
N VAL A 121 -25.76 -8.53 -24.26
CA VAL A 121 -26.25 -9.81 -23.72
C VAL A 121 -26.06 -10.94 -24.73
N ALA A 122 -26.44 -10.72 -26.00
CA ALA A 122 -26.27 -11.70 -27.06
C ALA A 122 -24.80 -12.09 -27.32
N GLU A 123 -23.89 -11.11 -27.32
CA GLU A 123 -22.44 -11.37 -27.45
C GLU A 123 -21.90 -12.17 -26.25
N THR A 124 -22.40 -11.88 -25.05
CA THR A 124 -22.03 -12.57 -23.80
C THR A 124 -22.52 -14.01 -23.81
N GLU A 125 -23.78 -14.25 -24.21
CA GLU A 125 -24.36 -15.59 -24.37
C GLU A 125 -23.63 -16.40 -25.44
N GLN A 126 -23.28 -15.77 -26.57
CA GLN A 126 -22.51 -16.42 -27.63
C GLN A 126 -21.14 -16.87 -27.11
N PHE A 127 -20.43 -16.00 -26.39
CA PHE A 127 -19.16 -16.35 -25.74
C PHE A 127 -19.35 -17.53 -24.79
N CYS A 128 -20.33 -17.46 -23.88
CA CYS A 128 -20.58 -18.50 -22.90
C CYS A 128 -20.93 -19.84 -23.53
N ARG A 129 -21.72 -19.86 -24.60
CA ARG A 129 -22.07 -21.06 -25.36
C ARG A 129 -20.85 -21.72 -26.00
N ILE A 130 -19.97 -20.93 -26.61
CA ILE A 130 -18.73 -21.42 -27.24
C ILE A 130 -17.81 -22.04 -26.19
N VAL A 131 -17.59 -21.33 -25.09
CA VAL A 131 -16.70 -21.78 -24.00
C VAL A 131 -17.26 -23.03 -23.32
N ARG A 132 -18.56 -23.05 -23.00
CA ARG A 132 -19.23 -24.20 -22.38
C ARG A 132 -19.12 -25.45 -23.25
N GLY A 133 -19.42 -25.34 -24.54
CA GLY A 133 -19.30 -26.48 -25.46
C GLY A 133 -17.86 -27.01 -25.58
N PHE A 134 -16.87 -26.11 -25.56
CA PHE A 134 -15.47 -26.51 -25.60
C PHE A 134 -15.01 -27.20 -24.31
N LEU A 135 -15.29 -26.62 -23.14
CA LEU A 135 -14.87 -27.16 -21.84
C LEU A 135 -15.61 -28.45 -21.47
N GLN A 136 -16.84 -28.66 -21.95
CA GLN A 136 -17.52 -29.95 -21.83
C GLN A 136 -16.79 -31.07 -22.57
N ALA A 137 -16.24 -30.78 -23.75
CA ALA A 137 -15.48 -31.74 -24.54
C ALA A 137 -14.01 -31.86 -24.09
N ASN A 138 -13.44 -30.78 -23.54
CA ASN A 138 -12.02 -30.67 -23.19
C ASN A 138 -11.88 -30.06 -21.77
N PRO A 139 -12.25 -30.79 -20.71
CA PRO A 139 -12.39 -30.24 -19.36
C PRO A 139 -11.09 -29.76 -18.73
N LYS A 140 -9.93 -30.15 -19.27
CA LYS A 140 -8.61 -29.76 -18.75
C LYS A 140 -7.96 -28.63 -19.55
N ASP A 141 -8.46 -28.36 -20.75
CA ASP A 141 -7.78 -27.47 -21.69
C ASP A 141 -8.07 -26.00 -21.41
N ILE A 142 -7.19 -25.16 -21.95
CA ILE A 142 -7.20 -23.72 -21.77
C ILE A 142 -7.91 -23.02 -22.93
N VAL A 143 -8.75 -22.05 -22.56
CA VAL A 143 -9.38 -21.07 -23.41
C VAL A 143 -8.56 -19.78 -23.36
N ALA A 144 -7.80 -19.53 -24.40
CA ALA A 144 -7.07 -18.27 -24.56
C ALA A 144 -8.02 -17.20 -25.10
N VAL A 145 -8.19 -16.08 -24.39
CA VAL A 145 -9.09 -14.99 -24.78
C VAL A 145 -8.34 -13.66 -24.87
N HIS A 146 -8.52 -12.91 -25.95
CA HIS A 146 -7.97 -11.55 -26.05
C HIS A 146 -8.92 -10.58 -26.74
N CYS A 147 -8.79 -9.30 -26.37
CA CYS A 147 -9.23 -8.17 -27.18
C CYS A 147 -7.98 -7.45 -27.72
N THR A 148 -8.03 -6.13 -27.91
CA THR A 148 -6.82 -5.38 -28.29
C THR A 148 -5.75 -5.46 -27.19
N HIS A 149 -6.10 -5.12 -25.95
CA HIS A 149 -5.17 -5.08 -24.81
C HIS A 149 -5.31 -6.25 -23.83
N GLY A 150 -6.42 -7.00 -23.88
CA GLY A 150 -6.63 -8.17 -23.03
C GLY A 150 -7.06 -7.86 -21.59
N PHE A 151 -7.72 -6.72 -21.36
CA PHE A 151 -8.16 -6.28 -20.03
C PHE A 151 -9.68 -6.13 -19.95
N ASN A 152 -10.25 -5.01 -20.41
CA ASN A 152 -11.66 -4.69 -20.15
C ASN A 152 -12.66 -5.69 -20.77
N ARG A 153 -12.70 -5.83 -22.11
CA ARG A 153 -13.64 -6.78 -22.77
C ARG A 153 -13.36 -8.24 -22.45
N THR A 154 -12.08 -8.58 -22.35
CA THR A 154 -11.61 -9.92 -22.00
C THR A 154 -12.06 -10.29 -20.59
N GLY A 155 -11.80 -9.41 -19.62
CA GLY A 155 -12.22 -9.56 -18.24
C GLY A 155 -13.74 -9.59 -18.10
N PHE A 156 -14.45 -8.73 -18.84
CA PHE A 156 -15.91 -8.72 -18.85
C PHE A 156 -16.49 -10.08 -19.24
N LEU A 157 -16.08 -10.64 -20.38
CA LEU A 157 -16.62 -11.91 -20.87
C LEU A 157 -16.19 -13.10 -20.00
N ILE A 158 -14.96 -13.09 -19.47
CA ILE A 158 -14.51 -14.12 -18.52
C ILE A 158 -15.34 -14.04 -17.23
N ALA A 159 -15.48 -12.86 -16.62
CA ALA A 159 -16.26 -12.69 -15.40
C ALA A 159 -17.74 -13.07 -15.59
N ALA A 160 -18.34 -12.66 -16.70
CA ALA A 160 -19.71 -13.04 -17.05
C ALA A 160 -19.89 -14.55 -17.23
N TYR A 161 -18.90 -15.25 -17.80
CA TYR A 161 -18.93 -16.71 -17.88
C TYR A 161 -18.82 -17.37 -16.51
N LEU A 162 -17.90 -16.90 -15.65
CA LEU A 162 -17.75 -17.44 -14.30
C LEU A 162 -19.05 -17.26 -13.49
N ALA A 163 -19.70 -16.11 -13.62
CA ALA A 163 -20.98 -15.86 -12.96
C ALA A 163 -22.12 -16.72 -13.53
N SER A 164 -22.32 -16.70 -14.85
CA SER A 164 -23.49 -17.33 -15.48
C SER A 164 -23.38 -18.84 -15.74
N ALA A 165 -22.18 -19.40 -15.76
CA ALA A 165 -21.94 -20.80 -16.12
C ALA A 165 -21.22 -21.61 -15.04
N MET A 166 -20.60 -20.96 -14.05
CA MET A 166 -19.90 -21.62 -12.94
C MET A 166 -20.45 -21.20 -11.56
N ASP A 167 -21.52 -20.40 -11.53
CA ASP A 167 -22.21 -19.92 -10.33
C ASP A 167 -21.31 -19.14 -9.36
N TRP A 168 -20.32 -18.41 -9.89
CA TRP A 168 -19.50 -17.52 -9.08
C TRP A 168 -20.26 -16.23 -8.76
N ALA A 169 -20.08 -15.71 -7.55
CA ALA A 169 -20.44 -14.33 -7.26
C ALA A 169 -19.64 -13.38 -8.19
N ILE A 170 -20.31 -12.37 -8.75
CA ILE A 170 -19.72 -11.55 -9.81
C ILE A 170 -18.50 -10.74 -9.31
N ASP A 171 -18.53 -10.30 -8.05
CA ASP A 171 -17.44 -9.64 -7.36
C ASP A 171 -16.20 -10.55 -7.25
N ALA A 172 -16.40 -11.82 -6.89
CA ALA A 172 -15.35 -12.83 -6.83
C ALA A 172 -14.76 -13.12 -8.22
N ALA A 173 -15.60 -13.15 -9.26
CA ALA A 173 -15.17 -13.33 -10.63
C ALA A 173 -14.32 -12.15 -11.14
N ILE A 174 -14.76 -10.92 -10.89
CA ILE A 174 -14.01 -9.68 -11.20
C ILE A 174 -12.68 -9.66 -10.46
N TYR A 175 -12.69 -9.98 -9.16
CA TYR A 175 -11.51 -10.01 -8.33
C TYR A 175 -10.51 -11.08 -8.78
N SER A 176 -10.98 -12.29 -9.09
CA SER A 176 -10.14 -13.38 -9.60
C SER A 176 -9.47 -13.01 -10.93
N PHE A 177 -10.20 -12.35 -11.83
CA PHE A 177 -9.60 -11.81 -13.05
C PHE A 177 -8.51 -10.77 -12.75
N ALA A 178 -8.75 -9.83 -11.83
CA ALA A 178 -7.79 -8.78 -11.48
C ALA A 178 -6.50 -9.32 -10.81
N GLN A 179 -6.60 -10.41 -10.04
CA GLN A 179 -5.42 -11.08 -9.47
C GLN A 179 -4.52 -11.70 -10.55
N MET A 180 -5.12 -12.34 -11.56
CA MET A 180 -4.38 -13.05 -12.61
C MET A 180 -3.96 -12.12 -13.76
N ARG A 181 -4.64 -10.99 -13.92
CA ARG A 181 -4.34 -9.93 -14.90
C ARG A 181 -4.30 -8.59 -14.14
N PRO A 182 -3.14 -8.17 -13.61
CA PRO A 182 -3.02 -6.97 -12.76
C PRO A 182 -3.67 -5.73 -13.35
N ASN A 183 -4.31 -4.90 -12.53
CA ASN A 183 -5.25 -3.82 -12.91
C ASN A 183 -6.62 -4.26 -13.44
N GLY A 184 -6.83 -5.55 -13.75
CA GLY A 184 -8.14 -6.12 -14.08
C GLY A 184 -8.95 -5.32 -15.11
N ILE A 185 -10.25 -5.17 -14.85
CA ILE A 185 -11.14 -4.29 -15.61
C ILE A 185 -11.03 -2.89 -15.00
N TYR A 186 -10.38 -1.98 -15.71
CA TYR A 186 -10.03 -0.64 -15.21
C TYR A 186 -10.91 0.49 -15.80
N LYS A 187 -11.94 0.14 -16.58
CA LYS A 187 -12.95 1.08 -17.08
C LYS A 187 -14.28 0.84 -16.38
N GLN A 188 -14.70 1.83 -15.58
CA GLN A 188 -15.84 1.73 -14.67
C GLN A 188 -17.13 1.20 -15.33
N PHE A 189 -17.47 1.67 -16.54
CA PHE A 189 -18.71 1.25 -17.20
C PHE A 189 -18.79 -0.27 -17.48
N TYR A 190 -17.66 -0.98 -17.61
CA TYR A 190 -17.70 -2.45 -17.73
C TYR A 190 -18.04 -3.10 -16.39
N LEU A 191 -17.55 -2.55 -15.28
CA LEU A 191 -17.86 -3.05 -13.94
C LEU A 191 -19.31 -2.75 -13.57
N ASP A 192 -19.77 -1.53 -13.82
CA ASP A 192 -21.15 -1.12 -13.59
C ASP A 192 -22.12 -2.04 -14.35
N GLU A 193 -21.83 -2.35 -15.63
CA GLU A 193 -22.65 -3.27 -16.43
C GLU A 193 -22.61 -4.73 -15.91
N LEU A 194 -21.45 -5.22 -15.44
CA LEU A 194 -21.37 -6.56 -14.84
C LEU A 194 -22.19 -6.65 -13.54
N MET A 195 -22.09 -5.62 -12.70
CA MET A 195 -22.86 -5.54 -11.46
C MET A 195 -24.35 -5.45 -11.75
N GLN A 196 -24.75 -4.64 -12.73
CA GLN A 196 -26.15 -4.54 -13.15
C GLN A 196 -26.72 -5.87 -13.67
N ARG A 197 -25.91 -6.69 -14.34
CA ARG A 197 -26.37 -7.97 -14.91
C ARG A 197 -26.34 -9.14 -13.93
N TYR A 198 -25.38 -9.16 -13.01
CA TYR A 198 -25.03 -10.37 -12.24
C TYR A 198 -24.82 -10.12 -10.73
N GLY A 199 -24.95 -8.89 -10.24
CA GLY A 199 -24.76 -8.56 -8.83
C GLY A 199 -25.90 -7.72 -8.27
N ASP A 200 -25.72 -7.28 -7.03
CA ASP A 200 -26.70 -6.50 -6.29
C ASP A 200 -26.48 -4.98 -6.48
N GLU A 201 -27.57 -4.21 -6.52
CA GLU A 201 -27.54 -2.75 -6.78
C GLU A 201 -26.74 -1.97 -5.73
N ASP A 202 -26.60 -2.52 -4.52
CA ASP A 202 -25.90 -1.90 -3.38
C ASP A 202 -24.37 -2.14 -3.40
N ASP A 203 -23.87 -3.12 -4.15
CA ASP A 203 -22.47 -3.60 -4.09
C ASP A 203 -21.60 -3.03 -5.21
N ARG A 204 -21.55 -1.71 -5.34
CA ARG A 204 -20.77 -1.07 -6.40
C ARG A 204 -19.26 -1.31 -6.27
N ILE A 205 -18.65 -1.91 -7.29
CA ILE A 205 -17.20 -2.11 -7.39
C ILE A 205 -16.55 -0.92 -8.11
N GLU A 206 -15.63 -0.23 -7.44
CA GLU A 206 -14.84 0.84 -8.06
C GLU A 206 -13.70 0.29 -8.91
N ALA A 207 -13.58 0.82 -10.13
CA ALA A 207 -12.50 0.47 -11.05
C ALA A 207 -11.15 0.94 -10.51
N PRO A 208 -10.10 0.10 -10.62
CA PRO A 208 -8.74 0.52 -10.32
C PRO A 208 -8.29 1.64 -11.27
N PRO A 209 -7.24 2.40 -10.90
CA PRO A 209 -6.69 3.43 -11.77
C PRO A 209 -6.25 2.83 -13.11
N ARG A 210 -6.34 3.65 -14.17
CA ARG A 210 -5.89 3.27 -15.51
C ARG A 210 -4.43 2.81 -15.46
N PRO A 211 -4.08 1.68 -16.10
CA PRO A 211 -2.72 1.19 -16.09
C PRO A 211 -1.76 2.21 -16.72
N ALA A 212 -0.56 2.35 -16.16
CA ALA A 212 0.44 3.30 -16.65
C ALA A 212 0.78 3.12 -18.14
N TRP A 213 0.78 1.87 -18.64
CA TRP A 213 1.04 1.55 -20.05
C TRP A 213 -0.04 2.07 -21.01
N GLU A 214 -1.24 2.42 -20.52
CA GLU A 214 -2.30 3.00 -21.34
C GLU A 214 -2.01 4.47 -21.71
N ASN A 215 -0.97 5.10 -21.17
CA ASN A 215 -0.64 6.50 -21.50
C ASN A 215 0.42 6.64 -22.61
N GLY A 216 0.95 5.53 -23.16
CA GLY A 216 1.95 5.53 -24.25
C GLY A 216 3.36 5.95 -23.80
N PRO A 217 4.38 5.87 -24.68
CA PRO A 217 5.69 6.47 -24.41
C PRO A 217 5.57 7.99 -24.49
N VAL A 218 6.25 8.69 -23.58
CA VAL A 218 6.37 10.14 -23.64
C VAL A 218 7.48 10.45 -24.66
N ASP A 219 7.16 10.45 -25.95
CA ASP A 219 8.09 10.93 -26.97
C ASP A 219 8.18 12.46 -26.89
N GLY A 220 9.35 12.94 -26.47
CA GLY A 220 9.78 14.31 -26.71
C GLY A 220 9.98 14.53 -28.21
N ASP A 221 9.56 15.68 -28.70
CA ASP A 221 9.74 16.18 -30.06
C ASP A 221 8.88 15.54 -31.17
N ARG A 222 7.59 15.89 -31.16
CA ARG A 222 6.90 16.45 -32.34
C ARG A 222 5.71 17.30 -31.87
N ILE A 223 5.96 18.59 -31.76
CA ILE A 223 4.94 19.62 -31.60
C ILE A 223 4.17 19.70 -32.92
N SER A 224 2.99 19.09 -32.98
CA SER A 224 1.91 19.60 -33.83
C SER A 224 1.17 20.65 -33.00
N LEU A 225 1.42 21.90 -33.32
CA LEU A 225 0.61 23.04 -32.89
C LEU A 225 -0.80 22.80 -33.40
N ASP A 226 -1.66 22.26 -32.54
CA ASP A 226 -2.93 22.88 -32.17
C ASP A 226 -3.51 22.16 -30.95
N ASP A 227 -3.93 22.99 -29.99
CA ASP A 227 -4.67 22.69 -28.78
C ASP A 227 -3.92 22.32 -27.48
N VAL A 228 -3.80 23.36 -26.65
CA VAL A 228 -3.74 23.45 -25.18
C VAL A 228 -2.74 22.59 -24.38
N GLY A 229 -1.72 23.28 -23.87
CA GLY A 229 -1.44 23.27 -22.43
C GLY A 229 -0.34 22.33 -21.91
N SER A 230 0.91 22.75 -22.06
CA SER A 230 2.07 22.33 -21.26
C SER A 230 2.99 23.55 -21.12
N GLY A 231 3.68 23.82 -19.99
CA GLY A 231 4.49 22.90 -19.24
C GLY A 231 5.95 23.04 -19.72
N GLN A 232 6.71 23.93 -19.09
CA GLN A 232 8.18 23.87 -19.02
C GLN A 232 8.53 23.79 -17.53
N ALA A 233 9.52 23.07 -17.05
CA ALA A 233 10.36 21.97 -17.54
C ALA A 233 11.18 21.63 -16.29
N ILE A 234 11.33 20.36 -15.92
CA ILE A 234 12.48 19.94 -15.10
C ILE A 234 13.13 18.77 -15.82
N SER A 235 14.43 18.97 -15.97
CA SER A 235 15.45 18.19 -16.65
C SER A 235 15.51 16.72 -16.23
N SER A 236 15.66 15.90 -17.26
CA SER A 236 16.02 14.50 -17.28
C SER A 236 17.42 14.21 -16.74
N ASN A 237 17.52 13.17 -15.91
CA ASN A 237 18.57 12.14 -15.80
C ASN A 237 18.01 11.18 -14.71
N THR A 238 17.89 9.87 -14.81
CA THR A 238 18.55 8.77 -15.56
C THR A 238 17.79 7.49 -15.13
N ASP A 239 17.67 6.48 -16.00
CA ASP A 239 17.27 5.07 -15.71
C ASP A 239 16.00 4.80 -14.85
N GLU A 240 14.85 4.49 -15.47
CA GLU A 240 13.68 4.01 -14.71
C GLU A 240 13.64 2.48 -14.60
N LEU A 241 14.39 1.98 -13.60
CA LEU A 241 14.16 0.73 -12.90
C LEU A 241 12.72 0.70 -12.34
N ILE A 242 12.07 -0.47 -12.28
CA ILE A 242 10.91 -0.65 -11.39
C ILE A 242 11.43 -0.36 -9.98
N ASP A 243 11.09 0.80 -9.41
CA ASP A 243 11.65 1.22 -8.13
C ASP A 243 11.05 0.34 -7.02
N GLU A 244 11.78 -0.72 -6.66
CA GLU A 244 11.45 -1.56 -5.52
C GLU A 244 11.35 -0.67 -4.27
N PRO A 245 10.35 -0.86 -3.40
CA PRO A 245 10.23 -0.08 -2.17
C PRO A 245 11.55 -0.08 -1.41
N LYS A 246 12.07 1.10 -1.07
CA LYS A 246 13.33 1.25 -0.34
C LYS A 246 13.04 1.41 1.15
N PHE A 247 13.75 0.64 1.97
CA PHE A 247 13.67 0.79 3.41
C PHE A 247 14.25 2.15 3.81
N MET A 248 13.48 2.98 4.52
CA MET A 248 13.88 4.36 4.88
C MET A 248 14.37 5.17 3.67
N ASP A 249 13.69 5.07 2.51
CA ASP A 249 14.10 5.72 1.25
C ASP A 249 15.56 5.41 0.82
N GLY A 250 16.11 4.29 1.30
CA GLY A 250 17.48 3.84 1.00
C GLY A 250 18.52 4.23 2.04
N ALA A 251 18.15 4.94 3.12
CA ALA A 251 19.07 5.38 4.17
C ALA A 251 19.70 4.22 4.97
N VAL A 252 19.15 3.01 4.89
CA VAL A 252 19.70 1.82 5.55
C VAL A 252 19.94 0.70 4.54
N PRO A 253 21.08 0.73 3.81
CA PRO A 253 21.33 -0.20 2.69
C PRO A 253 21.40 -1.68 3.07
N SER A 254 21.65 -1.98 4.34
CA SER A 254 21.73 -3.34 4.89
C SER A 254 20.36 -4.04 4.95
N VAL A 255 19.27 -3.28 4.88
CA VAL A 255 17.90 -3.81 4.89
C VAL A 255 17.40 -3.92 3.46
N LYS A 256 16.92 -5.10 3.07
CA LYS A 256 16.52 -5.41 1.69
C LYS A 256 15.02 -5.64 1.57
N TYR A 257 14.42 -5.13 0.51
CA TYR A 257 13.04 -5.46 0.18
C TYR A 257 12.90 -6.95 -0.16
N VAL A 258 11.86 -7.59 0.35
CA VAL A 258 11.55 -8.98 0.00
C VAL A 258 10.79 -8.96 -1.32
N SER A 259 11.49 -9.19 -2.43
CA SER A 259 10.91 -9.13 -3.78
C SER A 259 9.98 -10.30 -4.10
N ASP A 260 10.16 -11.46 -3.45
CA ASP A 260 9.32 -12.65 -3.63
C ASP A 260 7.89 -12.47 -3.08
N PRO A 261 6.85 -12.45 -3.93
CA PRO A 261 5.48 -12.21 -3.51
C PRO A 261 4.90 -13.29 -2.58
N ILE A 262 5.33 -14.55 -2.72
CA ILE A 262 4.85 -15.67 -1.90
C ILE A 262 5.34 -15.50 -0.47
N THR A 263 6.65 -15.28 -0.30
CA THR A 263 7.28 -15.01 0.98
C THR A 263 6.65 -13.78 1.65
N ARG A 264 6.42 -12.69 0.91
CA ARG A 264 5.69 -11.52 1.45
C ARG A 264 4.31 -11.90 1.98
N THR A 265 3.53 -12.64 1.20
CA THR A 265 2.16 -13.05 1.58
C THR A 265 2.17 -13.94 2.82
N ILE A 266 3.10 -14.90 2.92
CA ILE A 266 3.26 -15.77 4.10
C ILE A 266 3.58 -14.94 5.34
N LEU A 267 4.56 -14.03 5.23
CA LEU A 267 5.00 -13.17 6.32
C LEU A 267 3.91 -12.18 6.76
N GLN A 268 3.18 -11.58 5.82
CA GLN A 268 2.03 -10.72 6.09
C GLN A 268 0.91 -11.50 6.80
N ASN A 269 0.61 -12.72 6.34
CA ASN A 269 -0.36 -13.59 6.99
C ASN A 269 0.08 -13.98 8.42
N LYS A 270 1.38 -14.20 8.62
CA LYS A 270 1.94 -14.54 9.93
C LYS A 270 1.76 -13.41 10.93
N ILE A 271 2.11 -12.17 10.58
CA ILE A 271 1.89 -11.03 11.49
C ILE A 271 0.40 -10.76 11.71
N ARG A 272 -0.45 -10.96 10.70
CA ARG A 272 -1.91 -10.83 10.83
C ARG A 272 -2.46 -11.80 11.87
N ASN A 273 -2.03 -13.07 11.82
CA ASN A 273 -2.43 -14.11 12.75
C ASN A 273 -1.88 -13.84 14.17
N MET A 274 -0.62 -13.43 14.30
CA MET A 274 -0.01 -13.07 15.59
C MET A 274 -0.72 -11.92 16.29
N CYS A 275 -1.27 -10.98 15.50
CA CYS A 275 -2.05 -9.83 15.97
C CYS A 275 -3.55 -10.10 16.13
N ASN A 276 -4.05 -11.26 15.71
CA ASN A 276 -5.49 -11.55 15.57
C ASN A 276 -6.24 -10.46 14.78
N TYR A 277 -5.62 -9.94 13.72
CA TYR A 277 -6.17 -8.83 12.94
C TYR A 277 -7.03 -9.36 11.79
N LYS A 278 -8.31 -9.00 11.74
CA LYS A 278 -9.27 -9.58 10.78
C LYS A 278 -9.26 -8.94 9.39
N ARG A 279 -8.60 -7.80 9.23
CA ARG A 279 -8.60 -7.03 7.98
C ARG A 279 -7.29 -7.22 7.23
N ASP A 280 -7.31 -6.92 5.94
CA ASP A 280 -6.08 -6.81 5.15
C ASP A 280 -5.33 -5.51 5.45
N GLY A 281 -4.01 -5.57 5.29
CA GLY A 281 -3.10 -4.45 5.50
C GLY A 281 -2.35 -4.49 6.84
N PHE A 282 -1.75 -3.35 7.18
CA PHE A 282 -0.86 -3.21 8.33
C PHE A 282 -1.62 -3.28 9.67
N PRO A 283 -1.29 -4.24 10.57
CA PRO A 283 -2.06 -4.46 11.80
C PRO A 283 -1.72 -3.50 12.94
N GLY A 284 -0.63 -2.73 12.86
CA GLY A 284 -0.15 -1.91 13.98
C GLY A 284 -1.14 -0.86 14.49
N SER A 285 -1.15 -0.62 15.81
CA SER A 285 -2.02 0.32 16.52
C SER A 285 -1.87 1.77 16.05
N GLN A 286 -2.94 2.44 15.62
CA GLN A 286 -2.89 3.80 15.09
C GLN A 286 -3.32 4.82 16.15
N PRO A 287 -2.42 5.72 16.60
CA PRO A 287 -2.75 6.78 17.55
C PRO A 287 -3.70 7.82 16.96
N VAL A 288 -4.58 8.36 17.80
CA VAL A 288 -5.45 9.51 17.48
C VAL A 288 -4.83 10.82 17.99
N SER A 289 -5.10 11.92 17.29
CA SER A 289 -4.63 13.25 17.72
C SER A 289 -5.28 13.64 19.05
N MET A 290 -4.50 14.28 19.91
CA MET A 290 -5.00 14.82 21.17
C MET A 290 -5.93 16.02 20.89
N GLU A 291 -7.11 15.97 21.48
CA GLU A 291 -8.20 16.95 21.35
C GLU A 291 -8.73 17.28 22.74
N ARG A 292 -9.40 18.42 22.90
CA ARG A 292 -9.92 18.86 24.21
C ARG A 292 -10.86 17.82 24.84
N ASP A 293 -11.63 17.13 24.00
CA ASP A 293 -12.59 16.12 24.44
C ASP A 293 -11.94 14.82 24.94
N ASN A 294 -10.80 14.42 24.35
CA ASN A 294 -10.09 13.20 24.73
C ASN A 294 -9.02 13.45 25.81
N LEU A 295 -8.67 14.71 26.07
CA LEU A 295 -7.74 15.11 27.13
C LEU A 295 -8.17 14.61 28.52
N ARG A 296 -9.48 14.47 28.76
CA ARG A 296 -10.06 13.89 29.99
C ARG A 296 -9.56 12.48 30.29
N PHE A 297 -9.16 11.70 29.28
CA PHE A 297 -8.66 10.34 29.48
C PHE A 297 -7.41 10.32 30.37
N LEU A 298 -6.56 11.36 30.31
CA LEU A 298 -5.38 11.48 31.18
C LEU A 298 -5.75 11.62 32.66
N ALA A 299 -6.93 12.19 32.95
CA ALA A 299 -7.45 12.29 34.31
C ALA A 299 -8.09 10.97 34.77
N GLU A 300 -8.87 10.34 33.90
CA GLU A 300 -9.70 9.17 34.19
C GLU A 300 -8.91 7.85 34.25
N ARG A 301 -7.80 7.75 33.53
CA ARG A 301 -7.05 6.50 33.37
C ARG A 301 -5.59 6.65 33.77
N LYS A 302 -4.89 5.52 33.90
CA LYS A 302 -3.44 5.49 34.05
C LYS A 302 -2.78 5.54 32.67
N TYR A 303 -1.88 6.50 32.49
CA TYR A 303 -1.15 6.74 31.25
C TYR A 303 0.34 6.85 31.53
N MET A 304 1.13 6.37 30.58
CA MET A 304 2.54 6.70 30.47
C MET A 304 2.77 7.55 29.24
N VAL A 305 3.81 8.38 29.28
CA VAL A 305 4.19 9.30 28.23
C VAL A 305 5.60 9.01 27.74
N SER A 306 5.81 9.17 26.45
CA SER A 306 7.13 9.23 25.83
C SER A 306 7.17 10.39 24.85
N TRP A 307 8.35 10.82 24.45
CA TRP A 307 8.53 11.64 23.26
C TRP A 307 8.12 10.88 22.00
N LYS A 308 7.70 11.63 20.99
CA LYS A 308 7.47 11.14 19.62
C LYS A 308 8.66 11.58 18.77
N ALA A 309 9.26 10.65 18.03
CA ALA A 309 10.31 10.99 17.07
C ALA A 309 9.70 11.23 15.69
N ASP A 310 10.44 11.96 14.87
CA ASP A 310 10.22 11.98 13.43
C ASP A 310 10.89 10.76 12.77
N GLY A 311 10.32 9.58 13.04
CA GLY A 311 10.79 8.31 12.51
C GLY A 311 9.76 7.60 11.63
N ILE A 312 10.21 6.60 10.88
CA ILE A 312 9.33 5.73 10.10
C ILE A 312 8.96 4.52 10.95
N ARG A 313 7.66 4.24 11.03
CA ARG A 313 7.13 3.14 11.83
C ARG A 313 7.29 1.81 11.10
N TYR A 314 7.76 0.80 11.83
CA TYR A 314 7.81 -0.58 11.38
C TYR A 314 7.30 -1.53 12.46
N MET A 315 6.56 -2.56 12.07
CA MET A 315 6.45 -3.75 12.92
C MET A 315 7.61 -4.68 12.58
N VAL A 316 8.24 -5.28 13.58
CA VAL A 316 9.39 -6.17 13.38
C VAL A 316 9.06 -7.56 13.88
N LEU A 317 9.04 -8.52 12.96
CA LEU A 317 8.93 -9.95 13.22
C LEU A 317 10.35 -10.52 13.37
N ILE A 318 10.62 -11.08 14.53
CA ILE A 318 11.79 -11.91 14.80
C ILE A 318 11.30 -13.34 14.70
N ASP A 319 11.43 -13.95 13.53
CA ASP A 319 10.91 -15.29 13.30
C ASP A 319 11.87 -16.35 13.83
N ASP A 320 13.14 -16.25 13.45
CA ASP A 320 14.25 -17.09 13.88
C ASP A 320 15.59 -16.36 13.63
N ASN A 321 16.72 -17.02 13.88
CA ASN A 321 18.05 -16.54 13.53
C ASN A 321 18.14 -16.23 12.03
N ASP A 322 18.70 -15.07 11.68
CA ASP A 322 18.76 -14.52 10.31
C ASP A 322 17.39 -14.40 9.60
N SER A 323 16.29 -14.51 10.32
CA SER A 323 14.92 -14.42 9.80
C SER A 323 14.18 -13.29 10.53
N ILE A 324 14.69 -12.07 10.34
CA ILE A 324 14.14 -10.84 10.93
C ILE A 324 13.54 -9.98 9.82
N TYR A 325 12.28 -9.61 9.97
CA TYR A 325 11.53 -8.88 8.95
C TYR A 325 10.87 -7.64 9.51
N ALA A 326 10.91 -6.53 8.77
CA ALA A 326 10.20 -5.30 9.08
C ALA A 326 9.05 -5.08 8.09
N PHE A 327 7.93 -4.56 8.61
CA PHE A 327 6.71 -4.29 7.85
C PHE A 327 6.38 -2.81 7.97
N ASP A 328 6.30 -2.11 6.84
CA ASP A 328 5.91 -0.69 6.82
C ASP A 328 4.39 -0.50 6.84
N ARG A 329 3.95 0.76 6.78
CA ARG A 329 2.52 1.12 6.77
C ARG A 329 1.77 0.67 5.51
N ASN A 330 2.48 0.51 4.38
CA ASN A 330 1.92 -0.03 3.13
C ASN A 330 1.95 -1.56 3.12
N ASN A 331 2.35 -2.20 4.23
CA ASN A 331 2.52 -3.63 4.38
C ASN A 331 3.64 -4.23 3.50
N ASN A 332 4.56 -3.40 3.01
CA ASN A 332 5.78 -3.87 2.35
C ASN A 332 6.66 -4.60 3.37
N VAL A 333 7.35 -5.65 2.92
CA VAL A 333 8.16 -6.52 3.77
C VAL A 333 9.63 -6.34 3.44
N PHE A 334 10.44 -6.14 4.48
CA PHE A 334 11.87 -5.94 4.36
C PHE A 334 12.62 -6.92 5.25
N LYS A 335 13.66 -7.58 4.74
CA LYS A 335 14.55 -8.43 5.53
C LYS A 335 15.63 -7.57 6.19
N ILE A 336 15.73 -7.66 7.51
CA ILE A 336 16.82 -7.07 8.29
C ILE A 336 17.87 -8.14 8.53
N SER A 337 19.06 -7.94 7.97
CA SER A 337 20.20 -8.85 8.14
C SER A 337 21.16 -8.36 9.23
N CYS A 338 21.99 -9.27 9.74
CA CYS A 338 23.09 -8.94 10.65
C CYS A 338 22.65 -8.30 11.98
N ILE A 339 21.52 -8.75 12.54
CA ILE A 339 21.08 -8.39 13.90
C ILE A 339 20.80 -9.66 14.67
N THR A 340 21.21 -9.70 15.93
CA THR A 340 20.97 -10.85 16.81
C THR A 340 20.15 -10.44 18.04
N PHE A 341 19.18 -11.27 18.38
CA PHE A 341 18.40 -11.22 19.63
C PHE A 341 18.63 -12.52 20.43
N PRO A 342 19.62 -12.54 21.35
CA PRO A 342 19.92 -13.71 22.17
C PRO A 342 18.79 -14.00 23.16
N HIS A 343 18.52 -15.28 23.37
CA HIS A 343 17.64 -15.70 24.45
C HIS A 343 18.30 -15.48 25.82
N LYS A 344 17.52 -15.05 26.81
CA LYS A 344 17.99 -14.69 28.15
C LYS A 344 18.64 -15.85 28.91
N LYS A 345 18.10 -17.06 28.74
CA LYS A 345 18.51 -18.26 29.50
C LYS A 345 19.25 -19.31 28.67
N GLU A 346 19.06 -19.31 27.36
CA GLU A 346 19.52 -20.40 26.49
C GLU A 346 20.51 -19.85 25.46
N PHE A 347 21.46 -20.68 25.03
CA PHE A 347 22.43 -20.29 24.00
C PHE A 347 21.83 -20.36 22.58
N ARG A 348 20.69 -19.69 22.37
CA ARG A 348 20.02 -19.60 21.07
C ARG A 348 19.49 -18.20 20.78
N HIS A 349 18.99 -18.00 19.58
CA HIS A 349 18.23 -16.82 19.20
C HIS A 349 16.77 -16.96 19.67
N ILE A 350 16.11 -15.84 19.95
CA ILE A 350 14.66 -15.84 20.19
C ILE A 350 13.90 -16.03 18.88
N GLN A 351 12.68 -16.53 18.97
CA GLN A 351 11.84 -16.82 17.80
C GLN A 351 10.41 -16.33 18.00
N ASN A 352 9.59 -16.35 16.95
CA ASN A 352 8.15 -16.06 16.98
C ASN A 352 7.77 -14.82 17.83
N THR A 353 8.55 -13.74 17.70
CA THR A 353 8.41 -12.52 18.48
C THR A 353 8.02 -11.36 17.57
N LEU A 354 7.01 -10.58 17.94
CA LEU A 354 6.49 -9.48 17.13
C LEU A 354 6.50 -8.17 17.91
N LEU A 355 7.20 -7.19 17.36
CA LEU A 355 7.49 -5.90 17.98
C LEU A 355 6.84 -4.75 17.21
N ASP A 356 6.50 -3.68 17.92
CA ASP A 356 6.12 -2.40 17.32
C ASP A 356 7.25 -1.39 17.55
N CYS A 357 7.76 -0.84 16.44
CA CYS A 357 9.01 -0.12 16.42
C CYS A 357 8.93 1.17 15.61
N GLU A 358 9.87 2.08 15.90
CA GLU A 358 10.11 3.30 15.15
C GLU A 358 11.58 3.32 14.73
N MET A 359 11.84 3.47 13.43
CA MET A 359 13.19 3.60 12.89
C MET A 359 13.52 5.09 12.74
N ILE A 360 14.66 5.51 13.28
CA ILE A 360 15.18 6.87 13.19
C ILE A 360 16.61 6.86 12.67
N ILE A 361 17.04 7.96 12.08
CA ILE A 361 18.44 8.21 11.77
C ILE A 361 18.96 9.25 12.77
N GLU A 362 19.88 8.83 13.65
CA GLU A 362 20.46 9.71 14.67
C GLU A 362 21.81 10.24 14.18
N LYS A 363 22.01 11.57 14.28
CA LYS A 363 23.28 12.22 13.92
C LYS A 363 24.21 12.20 15.12
N VAL A 364 25.24 11.36 15.07
CA VAL A 364 26.22 11.18 16.15
C VAL A 364 27.56 11.77 15.74
N LYS A 365 28.24 12.48 16.64
CA LYS A 365 29.62 12.90 16.40
C LYS A 365 30.55 11.69 16.55
N GLY A 366 31.26 11.34 15.47
CA GLY A 366 32.30 10.33 15.46
C GLY A 366 33.56 10.76 16.19
N GLU A 367 34.48 9.82 16.37
CA GLU A 367 35.75 10.03 17.08
C GLU A 367 36.64 11.10 16.42
N SER A 368 36.54 11.23 15.08
CA SER A 368 37.25 12.24 14.29
C SER A 368 36.57 13.62 14.28
N GLY A 369 35.43 13.80 14.94
CA GLY A 369 34.64 15.03 14.95
C GLY A 369 33.57 15.13 13.85
N ASP A 370 33.57 14.21 12.88
CA ASP A 370 32.58 14.15 11.81
C ASP A 370 31.20 13.71 12.30
N ILE A 371 30.13 14.14 11.64
CA ILE A 371 28.76 13.71 11.94
C ILE A 371 28.46 12.43 11.15
N ILE A 372 28.09 11.37 11.84
CA ILE A 372 27.75 10.05 11.29
C ILE A 372 26.25 9.81 11.50
N ASP A 373 25.58 9.43 10.44
CA ASP A 373 24.18 8.98 10.48
C ASP A 373 24.11 7.53 10.96
N VAL A 374 23.51 7.33 12.14
CA VAL A 374 23.38 6.01 12.77
C VAL A 374 21.91 5.60 12.79
N PRO A 375 21.51 4.57 12.03
CA PRO A 375 20.14 4.08 12.08
C PRO A 375 19.87 3.39 13.42
N ARG A 376 18.76 3.76 14.05
CA ARG A 376 18.32 3.16 15.32
C ARG A 376 16.88 2.67 15.24
N LEU A 377 16.69 1.42 15.60
CA LEU A 377 15.38 0.83 15.82
C LEU A 377 14.98 1.01 17.28
N LEU A 378 13.96 1.82 17.51
CA LEU A 378 13.36 2.08 18.81
C LEU A 378 12.17 1.14 19.01
N ILE A 379 12.31 0.15 19.88
CA ILE A 379 11.23 -0.77 20.25
C ILE A 379 10.40 -0.10 21.34
N TYR A 380 9.11 0.11 21.10
CA TYR A 380 8.24 0.82 22.04
C TYR A 380 7.03 0.00 22.50
N ASP A 381 6.67 -1.08 21.81
CA ASP A 381 5.68 -2.05 22.28
C ASP A 381 5.98 -3.47 21.75
N ILE A 382 5.38 -4.48 22.36
CA ILE A 382 5.54 -5.91 22.02
C ILE A 382 4.18 -6.61 22.02
N ILE A 383 3.90 -7.35 20.95
CA ILE A 383 2.62 -8.04 20.75
C ILE A 383 2.75 -9.53 21.12
N LYS A 384 3.85 -10.15 20.70
CA LYS A 384 4.14 -11.57 20.93
C LYS A 384 5.60 -11.73 21.33
N PHE A 385 5.88 -12.60 22.30
CA PHE A 385 7.22 -13.01 22.69
C PHE A 385 7.30 -14.53 22.71
N GLU A 386 8.13 -15.12 21.86
CA GLU A 386 8.26 -16.58 21.72
C GLU A 386 6.91 -17.31 21.60
N GLY A 387 5.99 -16.75 20.82
CA GLY A 387 4.63 -17.25 20.64
C GLY A 387 3.61 -16.88 21.74
N GLN A 388 4.07 -16.44 22.91
CA GLN A 388 3.22 -16.02 24.03
C GLN A 388 2.56 -14.66 23.77
N ASN A 389 1.26 -14.54 24.11
CA ASN A 389 0.47 -13.33 23.87
C ASN A 389 0.72 -12.22 24.89
N VAL A 390 1.89 -11.59 24.82
CA VAL A 390 2.25 -10.46 25.70
C VAL A 390 1.39 -9.22 25.43
N GLY A 391 0.84 -9.10 24.21
CA GLY A 391 -0.06 -8.01 23.82
C GLY A 391 -1.34 -7.92 24.66
N GLU A 392 -1.78 -9.01 25.30
CA GLU A 392 -2.94 -9.01 26.20
C GLU A 392 -2.63 -8.48 27.60
N CYS A 393 -1.36 -8.42 27.99
CA CYS A 393 -0.95 -7.87 29.28
C CYS A 393 -1.03 -6.34 29.30
N ASP A 394 -0.98 -5.75 30.50
CA ASP A 394 -0.85 -4.30 30.65
C ASP A 394 0.49 -3.79 30.11
N PHE A 395 0.52 -2.52 29.72
CA PHE A 395 1.67 -1.91 29.06
C PHE A 395 2.96 -1.95 29.91
N THR A 396 2.87 -1.94 31.24
CA THR A 396 4.08 -2.02 32.08
C THR A 396 4.71 -3.40 32.04
N THR A 397 3.90 -4.47 31.98
CA THR A 397 4.39 -5.82 31.73
C THR A 397 5.03 -5.92 30.34
N ARG A 398 4.39 -5.35 29.31
CA ARG A 398 4.94 -5.36 27.93
C ARG A 398 6.28 -4.62 27.85
N LEU A 399 6.39 -3.46 28.48
CA LEU A 399 7.66 -2.72 28.60
C LEU A 399 8.75 -3.48 29.37
N SER A 400 8.37 -4.18 30.44
CA SER A 400 9.30 -5.00 31.22
C SER A 400 9.83 -6.15 30.38
N CYS A 401 8.97 -6.83 29.61
CA CYS A 401 9.39 -7.85 28.66
C CYS A 401 10.40 -7.32 27.63
N ILE A 402 10.16 -6.14 27.06
CA ILE A 402 11.12 -5.49 26.15
C ILE A 402 12.46 -5.24 26.85
N ARG A 403 12.44 -4.65 28.05
CA ARG A 403 13.66 -4.29 28.78
C ARG A 403 14.46 -5.52 29.22
N GLU A 404 13.80 -6.49 29.83
CA GLU A 404 14.43 -7.61 30.52
C GLU A 404 14.68 -8.82 29.64
N ASP A 405 13.86 -9.05 28.61
CA ASP A 405 13.93 -10.26 27.78
C ASP A 405 14.42 -9.98 26.35
N LEU A 406 14.44 -8.72 25.90
CA LEU A 406 15.04 -8.33 24.62
C LEU A 406 16.30 -7.48 24.78
N ILE A 407 16.22 -6.35 25.50
CA ILE A 407 17.32 -5.40 25.57
C ILE A 407 18.44 -5.89 26.49
N GLN A 408 18.11 -6.39 27.68
CA GLN A 408 19.12 -6.85 28.64
C GLN A 408 19.97 -8.01 28.10
N PRO A 409 19.42 -9.08 27.49
CA PRO A 409 20.22 -10.16 26.91
C PRO A 409 21.15 -9.67 25.80
N ARG A 410 20.74 -8.68 25.00
CA ARG A 410 21.60 -8.06 23.99
C ARG A 410 22.73 -7.25 24.61
N ARG A 411 22.46 -6.49 25.67
CA ARG A 411 23.50 -5.76 26.42
C ARG A 411 24.51 -6.72 27.04
N ASP A 412 24.05 -7.84 27.58
CA ASP A 412 24.91 -8.87 28.16
C ASP A 412 25.79 -9.52 27.08
N ALA A 413 25.22 -9.85 25.92
CA ALA A 413 25.95 -10.40 24.78
C ALA A 413 26.95 -9.41 24.16
N LEU A 414 26.65 -8.10 24.17
CA LEU A 414 27.60 -7.06 23.77
C LEU A 414 28.77 -6.97 24.76
N ARG A 415 28.50 -7.00 26.08
CA ARG A 415 29.55 -6.97 27.11
C ARG A 415 30.44 -8.22 27.08
N SER A 416 29.86 -9.38 26.79
CA SER A 416 30.60 -10.64 26.70
C SER A 416 31.32 -10.83 25.35
N GLY A 417 31.17 -9.91 24.39
CA GLY A 417 31.72 -10.02 23.03
C GLY A 417 31.01 -11.05 22.13
N ARG A 418 29.89 -11.63 22.57
CA ARG A 418 29.06 -12.54 21.76
C ARG A 418 28.37 -11.80 20.61
N ILE A 419 28.04 -10.53 20.82
CA ILE A 419 27.65 -9.59 19.77
C ILE A 419 28.75 -8.54 19.66
N LYS A 420 29.16 -8.25 18.43
CA LYS A 420 30.10 -7.18 18.10
C LYS A 420 29.31 -6.02 17.50
N ARG A 421 29.43 -4.82 18.08
CA ARG A 421 28.61 -3.66 17.69
C ARG A 421 28.88 -3.23 16.25
N GLU A 422 30.13 -3.34 15.83
CA GLU A 422 30.63 -3.05 14.49
C GLU A 422 30.00 -3.92 13.40
N ASN A 423 29.51 -5.11 13.75
CA ASN A 423 28.86 -6.03 12.82
C ASN A 423 27.36 -5.78 12.66
N GLU A 424 26.76 -4.97 13.55
CA GLU A 424 25.34 -4.67 13.51
C GLU A 424 25.08 -3.28 12.90
N PRO A 425 24.56 -3.22 11.66
CA PRO A 425 24.38 -1.93 10.97
C PRO A 425 23.33 -1.04 11.64
N ILE A 426 22.41 -1.62 12.42
CA ILE A 426 21.32 -0.92 13.10
C ILE A 426 21.50 -1.01 14.61
N SER A 427 21.34 0.10 15.30
CA SER A 427 21.31 0.12 16.77
C SER A 427 19.92 -0.21 17.28
N ILE A 428 19.79 -1.23 18.13
CA ILE A 428 18.51 -1.53 18.78
C ILE A 428 18.45 -0.87 20.16
N ARG A 429 17.38 -0.15 20.45
CA ARG A 429 17.12 0.48 21.75
C ARG A 429 15.66 0.30 22.15
N ASN A 430 15.39 0.25 23.45
CA ASN A 430 14.03 0.47 23.94
C ASN A 430 13.71 1.97 23.89
N LYS A 431 12.46 2.30 23.59
CA LYS A 431 11.90 3.63 23.79
C LYS A 431 11.41 3.73 25.24
N ASP A 432 11.93 4.70 25.98
CA ASP A 432 11.55 4.86 27.37
C ASP A 432 10.21 5.57 27.51
N PHE A 433 9.44 5.11 28.50
CA PHE A 433 8.18 5.71 28.91
C PHE A 433 8.25 6.09 30.38
N TRP A 434 7.60 7.20 30.70
CA TRP A 434 7.54 7.77 32.04
C TRP A 434 6.10 7.99 32.48
N GLU A 435 5.88 8.16 33.77
CA GLU A 435 4.57 8.59 34.29
C GLU A 435 4.28 10.05 33.88
N LEU A 436 3.03 10.48 33.97
CA LEU A 436 2.57 11.79 33.48
C LEU A 436 3.31 12.98 34.13
N GLU A 437 3.80 12.83 35.36
CA GLU A 437 4.59 13.86 36.06
C GLU A 437 5.88 14.25 35.32
N ALA A 438 6.33 13.42 34.38
CA ALA A 438 7.51 13.69 33.56
C ALA A 438 7.23 14.62 32.37
N VAL A 439 5.97 14.92 32.02
CA VAL A 439 5.61 15.76 30.86
C VAL A 439 6.40 17.08 30.82
N PRO A 440 6.52 17.86 31.90
CA PRO A 440 7.31 19.10 31.88
C PRO A 440 8.78 18.83 31.52
N LYS A 441 9.38 17.80 32.12
CA LYS A 441 10.78 17.41 31.93
C LYS A 441 11.08 16.96 30.50
N LEU A 442 10.11 16.37 29.81
CA LEU A 442 10.27 15.98 28.40
C LEU A 442 10.44 17.18 27.46
N PHE A 443 10.05 18.37 27.91
CA PHE A 443 10.26 19.61 27.16
C PHE A 443 11.51 20.40 27.59
N ASP A 444 12.25 19.93 28.59
CA ASP A 444 13.45 20.62 29.07
C ASP A 444 14.58 20.48 28.05
N GLU A 445 15.33 21.57 27.82
CA GLU A 445 16.46 21.56 26.89
C GLU A 445 17.53 20.54 27.25
N LYS A 446 17.67 20.20 28.53
CA LYS A 446 18.59 19.15 28.98
C LYS A 446 18.15 17.78 28.46
N PHE A 447 16.85 17.52 28.45
CA PHE A 447 16.29 16.28 27.93
C PHE A 447 16.40 16.24 26.41
N THR A 448 15.94 17.29 25.72
CA THR A 448 15.95 17.32 24.25
C THR A 448 17.36 17.25 23.67
N ARG A 449 18.38 17.84 24.32
CA ARG A 449 19.79 17.69 23.92
C ARG A 449 20.35 16.28 24.08
N ASN A 450 19.84 15.50 25.04
CA ASN A 450 20.26 14.12 25.23
C ASN A 450 19.61 13.16 24.22
N VAL A 451 18.49 13.57 23.64
CA VAL A 451 17.81 12.86 22.56
C VAL A 451 18.48 13.29 21.26
N GLY A 452 19.34 12.45 20.69
CA GLY A 452 20.14 12.77 19.49
C GLY A 452 19.35 12.95 18.18
N HIS A 453 18.03 13.09 18.25
CA HIS A 453 17.12 13.21 17.13
C HIS A 453 15.98 14.17 17.48
N GLU A 454 15.30 14.67 16.44
CA GLU A 454 14.23 15.65 16.60
C GLU A 454 12.98 15.03 17.25
N ILE A 455 12.42 15.75 18.23
CA ILE A 455 11.19 15.38 18.92
C ILE A 455 10.05 16.17 18.30
N ASP A 456 9.14 15.50 17.60
CA ASP A 456 8.02 16.13 16.90
C ASP A 456 6.72 16.15 17.71
N GLY A 457 6.76 15.69 18.95
CA GLY A 457 5.62 15.67 19.86
C GLY A 457 5.77 14.71 21.03
N LEU A 458 4.63 14.34 21.63
CA LEU A 458 4.52 13.36 22.71
C LEU A 458 3.53 12.26 22.33
N ILE A 459 3.74 11.07 22.86
CA ILE A 459 2.82 9.93 22.74
C ILE A 459 2.38 9.49 24.14
N PHE A 460 1.07 9.32 24.32
CA PHE A 460 0.45 8.93 25.59
C PHE A 460 -0.20 7.56 25.42
N GLN A 461 0.37 6.57 26.12
CA GLN A 461 -0.05 5.19 26.07
C GLN A 461 -0.82 4.84 27.34
N SER A 462 -2.04 4.29 27.18
CA SER A 462 -2.80 3.79 28.32
C SER A 462 -2.12 2.56 28.91
N VAL A 463 -2.02 2.50 30.25
CA VAL A 463 -1.30 1.43 30.94
C VAL A 463 -2.11 0.14 30.99
N ASN A 464 -3.35 0.21 31.45
CA ASN A 464 -4.14 -0.97 31.81
C ASN A 464 -4.78 -1.66 30.58
N GLU A 465 -4.63 -1.09 29.39
CA GLU A 465 -5.25 -1.64 28.18
C GLU A 465 -4.31 -2.60 27.44
N PRO A 466 -4.85 -3.69 26.88
CA PRO A 466 -4.09 -4.55 25.99
C PRO A 466 -3.74 -3.80 24.70
N TYR A 467 -2.73 -4.29 23.99
CA TYR A 467 -2.39 -3.81 22.66
C TYR A 467 -3.57 -3.98 21.71
N ARG A 468 -3.96 -2.90 21.01
CA ARG A 468 -5.07 -2.90 20.05
C ARG A 468 -4.59 -2.61 18.65
N CYS A 469 -4.87 -3.52 17.72
CA CYS A 469 -4.59 -3.36 16.30
C CYS A 469 -5.50 -2.31 15.65
N GLY A 470 -5.00 -1.62 14.63
CA GLY A 470 -5.74 -0.56 13.95
C GLY A 470 -6.00 0.68 14.83
N ARG A 471 -7.04 1.46 14.55
CA ARG A 471 -7.32 2.74 15.24
C ARG A 471 -7.57 2.53 16.74
N CYS A 472 -6.82 3.23 17.58
CA CYS A 472 -6.93 3.17 19.03
C CYS A 472 -7.24 4.57 19.61
N ASP A 473 -8.49 4.78 20.02
CA ASP A 473 -8.98 6.08 20.52
C ASP A 473 -8.37 6.50 21.86
N THR A 474 -7.77 5.57 22.58
CA THR A 474 -7.13 5.79 23.88
C THR A 474 -5.62 5.98 23.76
N LEU A 475 -5.02 5.71 22.60
CA LEU A 475 -3.63 5.98 22.31
C LEU A 475 -3.52 7.37 21.68
N LEU A 476 -3.02 8.34 22.44
CA LEU A 476 -3.06 9.74 22.04
C LEU A 476 -1.69 10.23 21.58
N LYS A 477 -1.63 10.91 20.44
CA LYS A 477 -0.46 11.68 20.01
C LYS A 477 -0.74 13.17 20.19
N TRP A 478 0.16 13.85 20.86
CA TRP A 478 0.17 15.31 20.93
C TRP A 478 1.32 15.83 20.08
N LYS A 479 1.06 16.87 19.28
CA LYS A 479 2.09 17.61 18.56
C LYS A 479 1.94 19.09 18.90
N PRO A 480 3.05 19.85 18.94
CA PRO A 480 2.96 21.31 19.01
C PRO A 480 2.07 21.84 17.87
N PRO A 481 1.28 22.91 18.09
CA PRO A 481 0.42 23.47 17.05
C PRO A 481 1.16 23.78 15.74
N SER A 482 2.42 24.19 15.84
CA SER A 482 3.31 24.46 14.70
C SER A 482 3.70 23.24 13.87
N HIS A 483 3.52 22.03 14.38
CA HIS A 483 3.91 20.75 13.77
C HIS A 483 2.70 19.89 13.37
N ASN A 484 1.48 20.41 13.51
CA ASN A 484 0.29 19.73 13.03
C ASN A 484 0.20 19.82 11.51
N SER A 485 -0.06 18.67 10.89
CA SER A 485 -0.07 18.51 9.45
C SER A 485 -1.07 17.44 9.01
N ILE A 486 -1.62 17.60 7.81
CA ILE A 486 -2.53 16.66 7.17
C ILE A 486 -1.92 16.23 5.84
N ASP A 487 -2.01 14.94 5.54
CA ASP A 487 -1.59 14.44 4.24
C ASP A 487 -2.76 14.44 3.26
N PHE A 488 -2.64 15.21 2.19
CA PHE A 488 -3.64 15.36 1.14
C PHE A 488 -3.15 14.78 -0.17
N GLN A 489 -4.09 14.32 -1.01
CA GLN A 489 -3.80 14.15 -2.43
C GLN A 489 -3.96 15.53 -3.08
N LEU A 490 -2.89 16.03 -3.68
CA LEU A 490 -2.90 17.31 -4.38
C LEU A 490 -3.36 17.10 -5.82
N ARG A 491 -4.30 17.92 -6.28
CA ARG A 491 -4.62 18.03 -7.72
C ARG A 491 -4.61 19.50 -8.12
N ILE A 492 -3.74 19.87 -9.05
CA ILE A 492 -3.59 21.25 -9.50
C ILE A 492 -4.46 21.46 -10.73
N ARG A 493 -5.24 22.54 -10.74
CA ARG A 493 -5.97 22.98 -11.93
C ARG A 493 -5.66 24.43 -12.23
N ARG A 494 -5.56 24.74 -13.52
CA ARG A 494 -5.48 26.12 -14.02
C ARG A 494 -6.89 26.67 -14.15
N ILE A 495 -7.19 27.74 -13.41
CA ILE A 495 -8.49 28.41 -13.46
C ILE A 495 -8.30 29.76 -14.11
N SER A 496 -9.08 30.04 -15.14
CA SER A 496 -9.16 31.34 -15.81
C SER A 496 -10.57 31.88 -15.63
N LYS A 497 -10.71 32.98 -14.89
CA LYS A 497 -11.99 33.68 -14.79
C LYS A 497 -12.04 34.81 -15.82
N PRO A 498 -13.21 35.13 -16.40
CA PRO A 498 -13.34 36.26 -17.31
C PRO A 498 -12.83 37.56 -16.66
N GLY A 499 -11.81 38.19 -17.26
CA GLY A 499 -11.21 39.44 -16.77
C GLY A 499 -10.06 39.30 -15.77
N GLU A 500 -9.68 38.08 -15.36
CA GLU A 500 -8.55 37.83 -14.45
C GLU A 500 -7.42 37.06 -15.14
N LEU A 501 -6.18 37.21 -14.66
CA LEU A 501 -5.06 36.40 -15.12
C LEU A 501 -5.25 34.94 -14.70
N PRO A 502 -4.91 33.95 -15.55
CA PRO A 502 -5.03 32.55 -15.19
C PRO A 502 -4.16 32.19 -13.99
N GLU A 503 -4.77 31.62 -12.94
CA GLU A 503 -4.07 31.18 -11.73
C GLU A 503 -4.08 29.65 -11.61
N HIS A 504 -3.00 29.08 -11.05
CA HIS A 504 -2.96 27.67 -10.69
C HIS A 504 -3.41 27.51 -9.23
N ILE A 505 -4.43 26.67 -9.03
CA ILE A 505 -4.98 26.37 -7.71
C ILE A 505 -4.75 24.89 -7.42
N GLY A 506 -4.17 24.60 -6.26
CA GLY A 506 -4.00 23.26 -5.74
C GLY A 506 -5.21 22.87 -4.89
N PHE A 507 -5.92 21.84 -5.32
CA PHE A 507 -7.05 21.27 -4.62
C PHE A 507 -6.59 20.10 -3.74
N LEU A 508 -6.96 20.14 -2.46
CA LEU A 508 -6.50 19.20 -1.44
C LEU A 508 -7.60 18.18 -1.13
N PHE A 509 -7.37 16.92 -1.51
CA PHE A 509 -8.32 15.82 -1.34
C PHE A 509 -7.93 14.89 -0.18
N VAL A 510 -8.95 14.37 0.50
CA VAL A 510 -8.85 13.30 1.51
C VAL A 510 -9.49 12.02 0.97
N GLN A 511 -9.25 10.88 1.61
CA GLN A 511 -9.74 9.58 1.09
C GLN A 511 -11.26 9.58 0.85
N ASN A 512 -11.67 8.97 -0.27
CA ASN A 512 -13.06 8.69 -0.63
C ASN A 512 -13.95 9.94 -0.63
N GLN A 513 -13.40 11.09 -1.03
CA GLN A 513 -14.16 12.33 -1.22
C GLN A 513 -13.99 12.82 -2.65
N SER A 514 -15.10 13.06 -3.34
CA SER A 514 -15.13 13.64 -4.69
C SER A 514 -14.84 15.14 -4.67
N GLU A 515 -15.16 15.81 -3.56
CA GLU A 515 -14.96 17.24 -3.35
C GLU A 515 -13.65 17.52 -2.59
N PRO A 516 -12.93 18.61 -2.93
CA PRO A 516 -11.73 19.01 -2.22
C PRO A 516 -12.09 19.50 -0.81
N MET A 517 -11.33 19.05 0.19
CA MET A 517 -11.48 19.52 1.57
C MET A 517 -11.00 20.97 1.72
N ALA A 518 -9.97 21.35 0.97
CA ALA A 518 -9.38 22.68 1.02
C ALA A 518 -8.69 23.03 -0.31
N GLN A 519 -8.26 24.28 -0.42
CA GLN A 519 -7.51 24.78 -1.57
C GLN A 519 -6.28 25.53 -1.07
N MET A 520 -5.23 25.53 -1.89
CA MET A 520 -4.01 26.31 -1.68
C MET A 520 -3.51 26.90 -2.99
N LYS A 521 -2.75 27.99 -2.89
CA LYS A 521 -2.11 28.59 -4.07
C LYS A 521 -1.04 27.63 -4.62
N ALA A 522 -1.17 27.20 -5.87
CA ALA A 522 -0.16 26.36 -6.50
C ALA A 522 1.00 27.22 -7.02
N THR A 523 2.04 27.35 -6.21
CA THR A 523 3.28 28.01 -6.60
C THR A 523 4.07 27.13 -7.59
N LYS A 524 5.04 27.71 -8.33
CA LYS A 524 5.91 26.93 -9.23
C LYS A 524 6.60 25.75 -8.54
N LYS A 525 6.92 25.88 -7.24
CA LYS A 525 7.53 24.81 -6.43
C LYS A 525 6.57 23.65 -6.17
N LEU A 526 5.25 23.88 -6.23
CA LEU A 526 4.24 22.88 -5.95
C LEU A 526 3.84 22.05 -7.19
N LEU A 527 4.06 22.59 -8.40
CA LEU A 527 3.67 21.95 -9.67
C LEU A 527 4.20 20.51 -9.85
N PRO A 528 5.44 20.16 -9.47
CA PRO A 528 5.96 18.79 -9.61
C PRO A 528 5.24 17.75 -8.73
N TYR A 529 4.45 18.19 -7.75
CA TYR A 529 3.73 17.31 -6.82
C TYR A 529 2.27 17.10 -7.22
N ASP A 530 1.88 17.48 -8.44
CA ASP A 530 0.53 17.22 -8.94
C ASP A 530 0.21 15.72 -8.94
N ASN A 531 -0.99 15.37 -8.48
CA ASN A 531 -1.48 14.01 -8.22
C ASN A 531 -0.75 13.20 -7.15
N LYS A 532 0.25 13.78 -6.48
CA LYS A 532 0.99 13.14 -5.39
C LYS A 532 0.33 13.36 -4.02
N ILE A 533 0.74 12.55 -3.05
CA ILE A 533 0.37 12.76 -1.64
C ILE A 533 1.40 13.69 -1.01
N ILE A 534 0.91 14.79 -0.46
CA ILE A 534 1.73 15.84 0.16
C ILE A 534 1.30 16.04 1.60
N GLU A 535 2.27 16.34 2.47
CA GLU A 535 2.03 16.77 3.84
C GLU A 535 1.89 18.29 3.87
N CYS A 536 0.77 18.79 4.39
CA CYS A 536 0.49 20.22 4.51
C CYS A 536 0.26 20.62 5.96
N THR A 537 0.74 21.80 6.34
CA THR A 537 0.40 22.45 7.62
C THR A 537 -0.50 23.65 7.36
N PHE A 538 -1.22 24.12 8.38
CA PHE A 538 -2.10 25.27 8.29
C PHE A 538 -1.56 26.40 9.16
N LYS A 539 -1.16 27.51 8.53
CA LYS A 539 -0.61 28.70 9.19
C LYS A 539 -1.27 29.95 8.62
N ASP A 540 -1.58 30.91 9.49
CA ASP A 540 -2.15 32.21 9.11
C ASP A 540 -3.36 32.13 8.15
N GLY A 541 -4.23 31.13 8.39
CA GLY A 541 -5.43 30.91 7.58
C GLY A 541 -5.19 30.23 6.22
N LYS A 542 -3.96 29.77 5.94
CA LYS A 542 -3.58 29.17 4.66
C LYS A 542 -2.89 27.82 4.85
N TRP A 543 -3.10 26.94 3.88
CA TRP A 543 -2.37 25.67 3.79
C TRP A 543 -1.00 25.90 3.14
N GLU A 544 0.04 25.37 3.78
CA GLU A 544 1.43 25.41 3.32
C GLU A 544 1.94 23.98 3.09
N PHE A 545 2.64 23.78 1.98
CA PHE A 545 3.30 22.51 1.65
C PHE A 545 4.53 22.31 2.55
N MET A 546 4.65 21.12 3.15
CA MET A 546 5.83 20.71 3.92
C MET A 546 6.73 19.79 3.11
N ARG A 547 6.22 18.64 2.67
CA ARG A 547 6.99 17.62 1.94
C ARG A 547 6.09 16.66 1.16
N GLU A 548 6.69 15.90 0.26
CA GLU A 548 6.06 14.73 -0.37
C GLU A 548 6.03 13.54 0.60
N ARG A 549 4.96 12.73 0.55
CA ARG A 549 4.79 11.52 1.36
C ARG A 549 4.92 10.27 0.51
N THR A 550 6.16 9.93 0.13
CA THR A 550 6.49 8.70 -0.62
C THR A 550 6.16 7.44 0.17
N ASP A 551 6.19 7.51 1.51
CA ASP A 551 5.82 6.42 2.40
C ASP A 551 4.31 6.12 2.44
N LYS A 552 3.48 6.91 1.75
CA LYS A 552 2.01 6.77 1.76
C LYS A 552 1.46 6.48 0.38
N SER A 553 0.64 5.44 0.32
CA SER A 553 -0.17 5.11 -0.86
C SER A 553 -1.50 5.85 -0.93
N LEU A 554 -2.02 6.32 0.21
CA LEU A 554 -3.31 7.01 0.30
C LEU A 554 -3.21 8.28 1.18
N PRO A 555 -3.98 9.35 0.88
CA PRO A 555 -4.08 10.53 1.75
C PRO A 555 -4.72 10.18 3.09
N ASN A 556 -4.83 11.14 4.01
CA ASN A 556 -5.56 10.90 5.26
C ASN A 556 -7.06 10.68 5.01
N SER A 557 -7.70 9.88 5.86
CA SER A 557 -9.15 9.73 5.84
C SER A 557 -9.84 11.03 6.28
N SER A 558 -11.08 11.25 5.81
CA SER A 558 -11.87 12.43 6.18
C SER A 558 -11.97 12.61 7.71
N LYS A 559 -12.15 11.52 8.47
CA LYS A 559 -12.18 11.56 9.94
C LYS A 559 -10.85 12.03 10.55
N THR A 560 -9.72 11.50 10.06
CA THR A 560 -8.39 11.89 10.55
C THR A 560 -8.05 13.34 10.20
N ALA A 561 -8.37 13.76 8.98
CA ALA A 561 -8.14 15.14 8.56
C ALA A 561 -8.97 16.14 9.37
N LYS A 562 -10.26 15.85 9.62
CA LYS A 562 -11.11 16.67 10.51
C LYS A 562 -10.58 16.73 11.94
N ALA A 563 -10.13 15.60 12.50
CA ALA A 563 -9.51 15.55 13.83
C ALA A 563 -8.26 16.43 13.93
N VAL A 564 -7.35 16.32 12.97
CA VAL A 564 -6.14 17.17 12.92
C VAL A 564 -6.49 18.63 12.71
N TYR A 565 -7.45 18.93 11.82
CA TYR A 565 -7.93 20.30 11.61
C TYR A 565 -8.52 20.89 12.89
N ASN A 566 -9.30 20.12 13.65
CA ASN A 566 -9.80 20.55 14.96
C ASN A 566 -8.65 20.81 15.95
N SER A 567 -7.61 19.97 15.98
CA SER A 567 -6.40 20.21 16.80
C SER A 567 -5.63 21.46 16.37
N ILE A 568 -5.71 21.86 15.09
CA ILE A 568 -5.10 23.10 14.58
C ILE A 568 -5.92 24.33 15.00
N ILE A 569 -7.24 24.28 14.86
CA ILE A 569 -8.15 25.41 15.16
C ILE A 569 -8.34 25.60 16.67
N HIS A 570 -8.31 24.51 17.45
CA HIS A 570 -8.43 24.52 18.90
C HIS A 570 -7.18 23.93 19.55
N PRO A 571 -6.01 24.58 19.41
CA PRO A 571 -4.74 24.02 19.84
C PRO A 571 -4.72 23.78 21.34
N ILE A 572 -4.05 22.68 21.70
CA ILE A 572 -3.56 22.43 23.04
C ILE A 572 -2.07 22.75 22.97
N ASP A 573 -1.68 23.96 23.34
CA ASP A 573 -0.28 24.35 23.36
C ASP A 573 0.48 23.63 24.50
N LYS A 574 1.82 23.76 24.47
CA LYS A 574 2.73 23.15 25.44
C LYS A 574 2.35 23.53 26.87
N ASN A 575 2.08 24.81 27.12
CA ASN A 575 1.85 25.32 28.48
C ASN A 575 0.50 24.84 29.03
N SER A 576 -0.53 24.80 28.17
CA SER A 576 -1.85 24.28 28.48
C SER A 576 -1.80 22.80 28.83
N LEU A 577 -1.03 22.01 28.07
CA LEU A 577 -0.83 20.58 28.36
C LEU A 577 -0.11 20.37 29.70
N ILE A 578 0.97 21.11 29.95
CA ILE A 578 1.72 21.04 31.22
C ILE A 578 0.79 21.39 32.40
N ALA A 579 0.10 22.52 32.33
CA ALA A 579 -0.79 22.98 33.40
C ALA A 579 -1.92 21.97 33.68
N PHE A 580 -2.45 21.34 32.63
CA PHE A 580 -3.48 20.31 32.76
C PHE A 580 -2.93 19.05 33.46
N VAL A 581 -1.76 18.57 33.06
CA VAL A 581 -1.12 17.39 33.65
C VAL A 581 -0.75 17.63 35.12
N GLU A 582 -0.15 18.78 35.43
CA GLU A 582 0.18 19.17 36.81
C GLU A 582 -1.07 19.19 37.71
N LYS A 583 -2.17 19.78 37.21
CA LYS A 583 -3.45 19.78 37.93
C LYS A 583 -3.95 18.37 38.24
N ILE A 584 -3.87 17.44 37.28
CA ILE A 584 -4.27 16.04 37.49
C ILE A 584 -3.38 15.35 38.51
N CYS A 585 -2.06 15.50 38.40
CA CYS A 585 -1.11 14.86 39.30
C CYS A 585 -1.30 15.35 40.75
N ILE A 586 -1.58 16.64 40.95
CA ILE A 586 -1.94 17.21 42.27
C ILE A 586 -3.26 16.62 42.80
N GLN A 587 -4.27 16.46 41.94
CA GLN A 587 -5.54 15.87 42.36
C GLN A 587 -5.41 14.38 42.72
N LYS A 588 -4.59 13.62 41.98
CA LYS A 588 -4.32 12.21 42.26
C LYS A 588 -3.51 12.01 43.55
N THR A 589 -2.57 12.91 43.86
CA THR A 589 -1.83 12.88 45.13
C THR A 589 -2.71 13.23 46.33
N LYS A 590 -3.63 14.19 46.21
CA LYS A 590 -4.62 14.51 47.27
C LYS A 590 -5.63 13.39 47.55
N LYS A 591 -5.90 12.51 46.58
CA LYS A 591 -6.83 11.38 46.70
C LYS A 591 -6.19 10.08 47.20
N ARG A 592 -4.85 10.01 47.33
CA ARG A 592 -4.20 8.86 47.96
C ARG A 592 -4.42 8.93 49.47
N PRO A 593 -5.04 7.92 50.12
CA PRO A 593 -5.06 7.87 51.57
C PRO A 593 -3.62 7.83 52.09
N ALA A 594 -3.36 8.51 53.22
CA ALA A 594 -2.05 8.51 53.85
C ALA A 594 -1.55 7.07 54.01
N PRO A 595 -0.25 6.78 53.80
CA PRO A 595 0.28 5.44 54.07
C PRO A 595 -0.07 5.10 55.52
N GLN A 596 -0.81 4.00 55.71
CA GLN A 596 -1.06 3.46 57.04
C GLN A 596 0.29 3.28 57.71
N SER A 597 0.45 3.92 58.87
CA SER A 597 1.71 3.87 59.60
C SER A 597 2.08 2.42 59.88
N ALA A 598 3.38 2.09 59.85
CA ALA A 598 3.89 0.74 60.11
C ALA A 598 3.45 0.15 61.47
N ASN A 599 2.85 0.95 62.35
CA ASN A 599 2.31 0.51 63.63
C ASN A 599 0.97 -0.23 63.54
N ASP A 600 0.19 -0.08 62.46
CA ASP A 600 -1.12 -0.75 62.33
C ASP A 600 -1.00 -2.22 61.86
N VAL A 601 0.13 -2.59 61.26
CA VAL A 601 0.40 -3.98 60.82
C VAL A 601 0.80 -4.87 62.00
N VAL A 602 1.47 -4.30 63.02
CA VAL A 602 1.92 -5.06 64.20
C VAL A 602 0.75 -5.40 65.13
N GLN A 603 -0.28 -4.55 65.25
CA GLN A 603 -1.46 -4.87 66.08
C GLN A 603 -2.39 -5.91 65.45
N LYS A 604 -2.34 -6.13 64.14
CA LYS A 604 -3.16 -7.13 63.44
C LYS A 604 -2.60 -8.55 63.52
N ILE A 605 -1.30 -8.71 63.73
CA ILE A 605 -0.65 -10.03 63.88
C ILE A 605 -0.78 -10.57 65.31
N ALA A 606 -1.03 -9.71 66.31
CA ALA A 606 -1.22 -10.14 67.70
C ALA A 606 -2.65 -10.61 68.06
N ARG A 607 -3.57 -10.71 67.09
CA ARG A 607 -4.97 -11.15 67.29
C ARG A 607 -5.40 -12.32 66.38
N THR A 608 -4.44 -12.99 65.78
CA THR A 608 -4.57 -14.32 65.13
C THR A 608 -3.49 -15.20 65.70
#